data_AF-A0A849UDE3-F1
#
_entry.id   AF-A0A849UDE3-F1
#
_cell.length_a   1.000
_cell.length_b   1.000
_cell.length_c   1.000
_cell.angle_alpha   90.00
_cell.angle_beta   90.00
_cell.angle_gamma   90.00
#
_symmetry.space_group_name_H-M   'P 1'
#
loop_
_entity.id
_entity.type
_entity.pdbx_description
1 polymer ?
#
loop_
_entity_poly.entity_id
_entity_poly.type
_entity_poly.pdbx_seq_one_letter_code
_entity_poly.pdbx_strand_id
1 'polypeptide(L)'
;MESYSSDQNPLLSCGAYYDKLGELKLQQPPKRVLLVPLLSREPHSTESQRWAEQPARTLAAFYKNQFNADVEQLTDVWSWADYYHQAEQMTLQSQPFDRVIFISHGGFDGPVLSNKAYWQELQINGGHANVLQFSEEQPGLKNVLSITYDTAKNPIFSEYMASHWLELLPMSSTDIWHQLKSIEKQLQPLDQACFKRYCAADKLPTNQENRLKLCELICREPLFELKSSVEISPERFFHFTDSLNSLTSADGLIFFGACNPGSAAPKSIIAKDETELLINSTLAGGPHLSYVHLVSTTADRITAGPIGESSADDIVERIVSFESNHSQRFLCIAAPAAK
;
A
#
# COMPACT_ATOMS: atom_id res chain seq x y z
N MET A 1 6.81 -15.09 -30.41
CA MET A 1 5.91 -14.19 -31.16
C MET A 1 4.53 -14.82 -31.05
N GLU A 2 3.90 -14.61 -29.90
CA GLU A 2 2.57 -15.13 -29.59
C GLU A 2 1.72 -13.94 -29.20
N SER A 3 0.50 -13.92 -29.75
CA SER A 3 -0.37 -12.76 -29.83
C SER A 3 -0.95 -12.38 -28.48
N TYR A 4 -0.59 -11.20 -27.98
CA TYR A 4 -1.35 -10.48 -26.97
C TYR A 4 -2.69 -10.07 -27.58
N SER A 5 -3.72 -10.87 -27.30
CA SER A 5 -5.11 -10.56 -27.58
C SER A 5 -5.53 -9.37 -26.71
N SER A 6 -5.71 -8.22 -27.37
CA SER A 6 -6.55 -7.07 -26.99
C SER A 6 -7.25 -7.12 -25.62
N ASP A 7 -6.55 -6.73 -24.56
CA ASP A 7 -7.23 -6.29 -23.35
C ASP A 7 -7.37 -4.76 -23.40
N GLN A 8 -8.58 -4.33 -23.06
CA GLN A 8 -9.18 -3.04 -23.35
C GLN A 8 -8.31 -1.86 -22.88
N ASN A 9 -8.25 -0.83 -23.72
CA ASN A 9 -7.54 0.43 -23.48
C ASN A 9 -7.81 0.93 -22.04
N PRO A 10 -6.81 1.08 -21.15
CA PRO A 10 -7.00 1.56 -19.77
C PRO A 10 -7.74 2.91 -19.68
N LEU A 11 -7.77 3.65 -20.79
CA LEU A 11 -8.50 4.89 -20.98
C LEU A 11 -10.03 4.72 -21.02
N LEU A 12 -10.55 3.53 -21.32
CA LEU A 12 -12.00 3.27 -21.45
C LEU A 12 -12.70 3.03 -20.11
N SER A 13 -11.99 2.54 -19.08
CA SER A 13 -12.60 2.21 -17.77
C SER A 13 -12.95 3.44 -16.92
N CYS A 14 -12.35 4.60 -17.21
CA CYS A 14 -12.57 5.85 -16.47
C CYS A 14 -13.33 6.92 -17.29
N GLY A 15 -13.92 6.51 -18.42
CA GLY A 15 -14.31 7.37 -19.54
C GLY A 15 -15.54 8.27 -19.39
N ALA A 16 -15.96 8.66 -18.19
CA ALA A 16 -17.13 9.52 -18.04
C ALA A 16 -16.84 11.03 -18.14
N TYR A 17 -15.68 11.50 -17.64
CA TYR A 17 -15.45 12.95 -17.41
C TYR A 17 -14.25 13.56 -18.14
N TYR A 18 -13.66 12.84 -19.09
CA TYR A 18 -12.45 13.27 -19.81
C TYR A 18 -12.58 14.65 -20.51
N ASP A 19 -13.78 14.94 -21.03
CA ASP A 19 -14.10 16.16 -21.80
C ASP A 19 -15.35 16.91 -21.28
N LYS A 20 -15.90 16.50 -20.12
CA LYS A 20 -17.20 16.98 -19.62
C LYS A 20 -17.23 17.24 -18.11
N LEU A 21 -16.20 17.90 -17.58
CA LEU A 21 -16.14 18.25 -16.15
C LEU A 21 -17.34 19.08 -15.67
N GLY A 22 -18.00 19.83 -16.55
CA GLY A 22 -19.22 20.58 -16.21
C GLY A 22 -20.44 19.73 -15.86
N GLU A 23 -20.43 18.42 -16.13
CA GLU A 23 -21.47 17.48 -15.66
C GLU A 23 -21.21 17.00 -14.22
N LEU A 24 -20.01 17.25 -13.66
CA LEU A 24 -19.72 16.99 -12.26
C LEU A 24 -20.43 18.02 -11.40
N LYS A 25 -21.28 17.55 -10.48
CA LYS A 25 -21.93 18.40 -9.47
C LYS A 25 -20.94 18.72 -8.34
N LEU A 26 -19.83 19.37 -8.69
CA LEU A 26 -18.82 19.80 -7.74
C LEU A 26 -19.03 21.25 -7.32
N GLN A 27 -18.74 21.54 -6.06
CA GLN A 27 -18.65 22.91 -5.56
C GLN A 27 -17.56 23.67 -6.34
N GLN A 28 -17.96 24.76 -7.00
CA GLN A 28 -17.10 25.65 -7.78
C GLN A 28 -17.49 27.13 -7.55
N PRO A 29 -16.52 28.05 -7.34
CA PRO A 29 -15.12 27.75 -7.04
C PRO A 29 -14.97 27.03 -5.68
N PRO A 30 -13.90 26.26 -5.46
CA PRO A 30 -13.61 25.66 -4.16
C PRO A 30 -13.27 26.77 -3.15
N LYS A 31 -13.89 26.69 -1.97
CA LYS A 31 -13.71 27.63 -0.86
C LYS A 31 -12.88 27.03 0.26
N ARG A 32 -12.97 25.72 0.50
CA ARG A 32 -12.22 25.03 1.55
C ARG A 32 -11.51 23.82 1.01
N VAL A 33 -10.20 23.75 1.23
CA VAL A 33 -9.33 22.69 0.71
C VAL A 33 -8.52 22.11 1.85
N LEU A 34 -8.54 20.78 1.98
CA LEU A 34 -7.67 20.02 2.87
C LEU A 34 -6.60 19.32 2.05
N LEU A 35 -5.34 19.58 2.41
CA LEU A 35 -4.18 18.88 1.86
C LEU A 35 -3.68 17.83 2.87
N VAL A 36 -3.48 16.61 2.39
CA VAL A 36 -3.07 15.46 3.20
C VAL A 36 -1.77 14.88 2.64
N PRO A 37 -0.61 15.51 2.91
CA PRO A 37 0.69 14.95 2.55
C PRO A 37 1.00 13.75 3.45
N LEU A 38 1.21 12.59 2.84
CA LEU A 38 1.54 11.35 3.54
C LEU A 38 3.05 11.16 3.54
N LEU A 39 3.64 11.13 4.73
CA LEU A 39 5.08 11.07 4.91
C LEU A 39 5.52 9.61 4.90
N SER A 40 6.31 9.27 3.90
CA SER A 40 6.67 7.88 3.61
C SER A 40 8.14 7.78 3.21
N ARG A 41 8.75 6.62 3.49
CA ARG A 41 10.14 6.34 3.13
C ARG A 41 10.28 4.90 2.71
N GLU A 42 10.62 4.72 1.44
CA GLU A 42 11.16 3.44 1.02
C GLU A 42 12.56 3.23 1.63
N PRO A 43 12.87 2.04 2.17
CA PRO A 43 14.14 1.75 2.86
C PRO A 43 15.42 2.06 2.08
N HIS A 44 15.33 2.24 0.76
CA HIS A 44 16.46 2.49 -0.14
C HIS A 44 16.30 3.71 -1.05
N SER A 45 15.25 4.52 -0.86
CA SER A 45 15.06 5.73 -1.67
C SER A 45 15.96 6.87 -1.19
N THR A 46 16.48 7.65 -2.14
CA THR A 46 17.19 8.92 -1.90
C THR A 46 16.23 10.10 -1.74
N GLU A 47 14.94 9.88 -1.96
CA GLU A 47 13.91 10.90 -1.82
C GLU A 47 13.69 11.27 -0.35
N SER A 48 13.38 12.54 -0.12
CA SER A 48 13.03 13.02 1.23
C SER A 48 11.74 12.39 1.70
N GLN A 49 11.67 11.95 2.96
CA GLN A 49 10.41 11.43 3.53
C GLN A 49 9.28 12.48 3.55
N ARG A 50 9.67 13.76 3.45
CA ARG A 50 8.79 14.92 3.41
C ARG A 50 8.51 15.43 2.00
N TRP A 51 8.84 14.66 0.96
CA TRP A 51 8.69 15.12 -0.43
C TRP A 51 7.25 15.59 -0.71
N ALA A 52 6.24 14.90 -0.17
CA ALA A 52 4.82 15.22 -0.35
C ALA A 52 4.43 16.62 0.15
N GLU A 53 5.20 17.22 1.06
CA GLU A 53 4.95 18.57 1.56
C GLU A 53 5.25 19.65 0.50
N GLN A 54 6.18 19.40 -0.42
CA GLN A 54 6.52 20.36 -1.48
C GLN A 54 5.34 20.61 -2.43
N PRO A 55 4.77 19.60 -3.12
CA PRO A 55 3.57 19.78 -3.92
C PRO A 55 2.38 20.28 -3.09
N ALA A 56 2.24 19.87 -1.82
CA ALA A 56 1.21 20.44 -0.93
C ALA A 56 1.34 21.97 -0.79
N ARG A 57 2.55 22.48 -0.53
CA ARG A 57 2.79 23.94 -0.47
C ARG A 57 2.45 24.64 -1.78
N THR A 58 2.83 24.05 -2.92
CA THR A 58 2.51 24.61 -4.25
C THR A 58 1.01 24.67 -4.48
N LEU A 59 0.27 23.60 -4.15
CA LEU A 59 -1.18 23.55 -4.27
C LEU A 59 -1.86 24.52 -3.31
N ALA A 60 -1.38 24.65 -2.08
CA ALA A 60 -1.91 25.62 -1.13
C ALA A 60 -1.80 27.05 -1.66
N ALA A 61 -0.65 27.41 -2.23
CA ALA A 61 -0.46 28.71 -2.87
C ALA A 61 -1.40 28.89 -4.07
N PHE A 62 -1.55 27.87 -4.91
CA PHE A 62 -2.48 27.89 -6.04
C PHE A 62 -3.92 28.16 -5.60
N TYR A 63 -4.47 27.38 -4.65
CA TYR A 63 -5.85 27.54 -4.20
C TYR A 63 -6.10 28.88 -3.50
N LYS A 64 -5.15 29.37 -2.69
CA LYS A 64 -5.23 30.69 -2.05
C LYS A 64 -5.23 31.81 -3.09
N ASN A 65 -4.34 31.75 -4.07
CA ASN A 65 -4.16 32.84 -5.04
C ASN A 65 -5.25 32.85 -6.11
N GLN A 66 -5.66 31.67 -6.60
CA GLN A 66 -6.59 31.56 -7.71
C GLN A 66 -8.06 31.68 -7.27
N PHE A 67 -8.39 31.14 -6.10
CA PHE A 67 -9.78 31.05 -5.63
C PHE A 67 -10.05 31.79 -4.32
N ASN A 68 -9.02 32.35 -3.68
CA ASN A 68 -9.12 32.89 -2.31
C ASN A 68 -9.71 31.85 -1.33
N ALA A 69 -9.33 30.58 -1.52
CA ALA A 69 -9.79 29.48 -0.70
C ALA A 69 -9.08 29.47 0.66
N ASP A 70 -9.79 29.01 1.68
CA ASP A 70 -9.23 28.59 2.95
C ASP A 70 -8.58 27.21 2.77
N VAL A 71 -7.29 27.12 3.05
CA VAL A 71 -6.51 25.90 2.83
C VAL A 71 -5.90 25.45 4.14
N GLU A 72 -6.29 24.26 4.56
CA GLU A 72 -5.76 23.54 5.71
C GLU A 72 -4.88 22.38 5.22
N GLN A 73 -3.92 21.97 6.05
CA GLN A 73 -3.02 20.87 5.73
C GLN A 73 -2.82 20.01 6.98
N LEU A 74 -2.94 18.69 6.84
CA LEU A 74 -2.50 17.76 7.88
C LEU A 74 -0.96 17.72 7.93
N THR A 75 -0.40 17.74 9.13
CA THR A 75 1.06 17.81 9.33
C THR A 75 1.57 16.54 9.98
N ASP A 76 2.79 16.13 9.64
CA ASP A 76 3.45 14.98 10.29
C ASP A 76 2.62 13.68 10.26
N VAL A 77 1.95 13.39 9.13
CA VAL A 77 1.20 12.14 8.93
C VAL A 77 2.18 11.03 8.52
N TRP A 78 2.75 10.34 9.51
CA TRP A 78 3.70 9.25 9.29
C TRP A 78 3.03 7.88 9.21
N SER A 79 1.89 7.72 9.86
CA SER A 79 1.13 6.47 9.92
C SER A 79 -0.37 6.70 9.73
N TRP A 80 -1.11 5.64 9.42
CA TRP A 80 -2.57 5.71 9.34
C TRP A 80 -3.19 6.13 10.68
N ALA A 81 -2.58 5.78 11.81
CA ALA A 81 -3.00 6.26 13.13
C ALA A 81 -2.89 7.78 13.27
N ASP A 82 -1.80 8.38 12.76
CA ASP A 82 -1.63 9.84 12.75
C ASP A 82 -2.68 10.52 11.88
N TYR A 83 -2.98 9.93 10.71
CA TYR A 83 -4.05 10.39 9.82
C TYR A 83 -5.41 10.35 10.53
N TYR A 84 -5.81 9.20 11.09
CA TYR A 84 -7.12 9.04 11.73
C TYR A 84 -7.29 10.02 12.90
N HIS A 85 -6.28 10.15 13.75
CA HIS A 85 -6.32 11.08 14.88
C HIS A 85 -6.53 12.52 14.40
N GLN A 86 -5.78 12.98 13.39
CA GLN A 86 -5.93 14.34 12.87
C GLN A 86 -7.25 14.55 12.11
N ALA A 87 -7.68 13.58 11.31
CA ALA A 87 -8.95 13.62 10.58
C ALA A 87 -10.16 13.70 11.54
N GLU A 88 -10.13 12.98 12.65
CA GLU A 88 -11.14 13.04 13.70
C GLU A 88 -11.17 14.41 14.39
N GLN A 89 -10.00 14.99 14.69
CA GLN A 89 -9.95 16.35 15.24
C GLN A 89 -10.51 17.39 14.25
N MET A 90 -10.15 17.27 12.97
CA MET A 90 -10.65 18.15 11.92
C MET A 90 -12.17 18.07 11.77
N THR A 91 -12.74 16.87 11.74
CA THR A 91 -14.20 16.69 11.62
C THR A 91 -14.98 17.25 12.80
N LEU A 92 -14.39 17.30 13.99
CA LEU A 92 -15.02 17.92 15.18
C LEU A 92 -14.92 19.45 15.19
N GLN A 93 -13.87 20.02 14.58
CA GLN A 93 -13.52 21.44 14.72
C GLN A 93 -13.88 22.27 13.49
N SER A 94 -13.96 21.65 12.32
CA SER A 94 -14.10 22.29 11.02
C SER A 94 -15.33 21.79 10.28
N GLN A 95 -15.90 22.64 9.41
CA GLN A 95 -16.89 22.17 8.44
C GLN A 95 -16.21 21.19 7.43
N PRO A 96 -16.97 20.45 6.63
CA PRO A 96 -16.40 19.69 5.52
C PRO A 96 -15.68 20.58 4.49
N PHE A 97 -14.79 19.97 3.72
CA PHE A 97 -13.97 20.58 2.69
C PHE A 97 -14.53 20.28 1.29
N ASP A 98 -14.39 21.23 0.38
CA ASP A 98 -14.80 21.07 -1.03
C ASP A 98 -13.79 20.22 -1.81
N ARG A 99 -12.55 20.16 -1.32
CA ARG A 99 -11.45 19.33 -1.84
C ARG A 99 -10.72 18.67 -0.68
N VAL A 100 -10.54 17.36 -0.74
CA VAL A 100 -9.62 16.62 0.13
C VAL A 100 -8.58 15.95 -0.76
N ILE A 101 -7.32 16.36 -0.66
CA ILE A 101 -6.26 15.99 -1.59
C ILE A 101 -5.17 15.23 -0.84
N PHE A 102 -5.08 13.92 -1.09
CA PHE A 102 -3.97 13.10 -0.64
C PHE A 102 -2.79 13.27 -1.58
N ILE A 103 -1.59 13.39 -1.01
CA ILE A 103 -0.35 13.50 -1.76
C ILE A 103 0.61 12.48 -1.18
N SER A 104 0.93 11.45 -1.95
CA SER A 104 1.63 10.29 -1.41
C SER A 104 2.32 9.48 -2.49
N HIS A 105 3.16 8.53 -2.07
CA HIS A 105 3.40 7.35 -2.88
C HIS A 105 2.12 6.54 -2.99
N GLY A 106 2.04 5.67 -3.98
CA GLY A 106 0.90 4.78 -4.11
C GLY A 106 1.08 3.74 -5.18
N GLY A 107 0.05 2.92 -5.30
CA GLY A 107 -0.08 1.95 -6.37
C GLY A 107 -1.54 1.81 -6.79
N PHE A 108 -1.84 0.67 -7.39
CA PHE A 108 -3.20 0.35 -7.83
C PHE A 108 -4.25 0.36 -6.71
N ASP A 109 -3.80 0.24 -5.46
CA ASP A 109 -4.66 0.18 -4.28
C ASP A 109 -4.58 1.45 -3.41
N GLY A 110 -4.18 2.56 -4.04
CA GLY A 110 -4.27 3.88 -3.43
C GLY A 110 -3.02 4.32 -2.67
N PRO A 111 -3.18 5.28 -1.74
CA PRO A 111 -2.08 5.92 -1.03
C PRO A 111 -1.34 4.97 -0.08
N VAL A 112 -0.03 5.17 0.07
CA VAL A 112 0.85 4.35 0.91
C VAL A 112 1.53 5.18 2.00
N LEU A 113 1.53 4.65 3.22
CA LEU A 113 2.38 5.10 4.34
C LEU A 113 3.35 3.97 4.72
N SER A 114 4.65 4.17 4.51
CA SER A 114 5.65 3.12 4.81
C SER A 114 5.91 2.90 6.30
N ASN A 115 5.27 3.65 7.19
CA ASN A 115 5.41 3.43 8.63
C ASN A 115 4.44 2.32 9.06
N LYS A 116 4.89 1.09 8.79
CA LYS A 116 4.23 -0.15 9.17
C LYS A 116 3.90 -0.14 10.65
N ALA A 117 2.62 -0.08 10.97
CA ALA A 117 2.18 -0.27 12.35
C ALA A 117 2.33 -1.76 12.69
N TYR A 118 3.30 -2.11 13.53
CA TYR A 118 3.59 -3.50 13.86
C TYR A 118 2.85 -3.93 15.12
N TRP A 119 2.05 -4.99 14.99
CA TRP A 119 1.64 -5.81 16.13
C TRP A 119 2.19 -7.20 15.90
N GLN A 120 2.75 -7.79 16.95
CA GLN A 120 3.26 -9.14 16.92
C GLN A 120 2.64 -10.00 18.02
N GLU A 121 2.44 -11.27 17.71
CA GLU A 121 1.93 -12.26 18.64
C GLU A 121 2.75 -13.54 18.52
N LEU A 122 3.21 -14.06 19.66
CA LEU A 122 3.79 -15.39 19.75
C LEU A 122 2.72 -16.36 20.24
N GLN A 123 2.33 -17.31 19.38
CA GLN A 123 1.42 -18.39 19.71
C GLN A 123 2.18 -19.71 19.79
N ILE A 124 2.04 -20.44 20.89
CA ILE A 124 2.64 -21.77 21.06
C ILE A 124 1.50 -22.78 21.15
N ASN A 125 1.34 -23.59 20.11
CA ASN A 125 0.30 -24.62 20.01
C ASN A 125 0.95 -25.99 19.87
N GLY A 126 0.95 -26.76 20.97
CA GLY A 126 1.63 -28.06 21.02
C GLY A 126 3.15 -27.91 20.86
N GLY A 127 3.74 -28.72 19.97
CA GLY A 127 5.18 -28.70 19.66
C GLY A 127 5.59 -27.65 18.63
N HIS A 128 4.70 -26.73 18.24
CA HIS A 128 5.01 -25.69 17.26
C HIS A 128 4.77 -24.30 17.85
N ALA A 129 5.69 -23.39 17.53
CA ALA A 129 5.58 -21.97 17.83
C ALA A 129 5.39 -21.19 16.53
N ASN A 130 4.51 -20.20 16.57
CA ASN A 130 4.21 -19.30 15.47
C ASN A 130 4.40 -17.85 15.93
N VAL A 131 5.31 -17.12 15.29
CA VAL A 131 5.42 -15.66 15.44
C VAL A 131 4.66 -15.02 14.30
N LEU A 132 3.60 -14.29 14.64
CA LEU A 132 2.84 -13.49 13.70
C LEU A 132 3.30 -12.04 13.82
N GLN A 133 3.58 -11.40 12.69
CA GLN A 133 3.82 -9.97 12.57
C GLN A 133 2.83 -9.41 11.57
N PHE A 134 2.17 -8.34 11.96
CA PHE A 134 1.20 -7.66 11.13
C PHE A 134 1.69 -6.25 10.83
N SER A 135 1.37 -5.75 9.64
CA SER A 135 1.64 -4.37 9.26
C SER A 135 0.58 -3.85 8.29
N GLU A 136 0.34 -2.54 8.32
CA GLU A 136 -0.62 -1.87 7.44
C GLU A 136 0.10 -0.72 6.73
N GLU A 137 0.24 -0.82 5.42
CA GLU A 137 0.83 0.24 4.57
C GLU A 137 -0.25 1.04 3.84
N GLN A 138 -1.36 0.38 3.50
CA GLN A 138 -2.53 0.95 2.83
C GLN A 138 -3.75 0.78 3.72
N PRO A 139 -4.71 1.71 3.68
CA PRO A 139 -5.78 1.74 4.65
C PRO A 139 -6.71 0.53 4.44
N GLY A 140 -6.74 -0.38 5.41
CA GLY A 140 -7.51 -1.61 5.32
C GLY A 140 -6.78 -2.82 4.73
N LEU A 141 -5.53 -2.69 4.25
CA LEU A 141 -4.70 -3.84 3.87
C LEU A 141 -3.68 -4.19 4.94
N LYS A 142 -3.83 -5.39 5.48
CA LYS A 142 -2.98 -5.94 6.52
C LYS A 142 -2.05 -6.98 5.92
N ASN A 143 -0.76 -6.68 5.91
CA ASN A 143 0.30 -7.62 5.59
C ASN A 143 0.59 -8.48 6.83
N VAL A 144 0.50 -9.79 6.69
CA VAL A 144 0.81 -10.77 7.73
C VAL A 144 2.09 -11.50 7.36
N LEU A 145 3.07 -11.52 8.26
CA LEU A 145 4.25 -12.36 8.19
C LEU A 145 4.14 -13.41 9.31
N SER A 146 4.25 -14.68 8.98
CA SER A 146 4.23 -15.79 9.91
C SER A 146 5.56 -16.53 9.88
N ILE A 147 6.11 -16.80 11.06
CA ILE A 147 7.31 -17.61 11.26
C ILE A 147 6.92 -18.80 12.12
N THR A 148 6.84 -19.98 11.51
CA THR A 148 6.46 -21.22 12.20
C THR A 148 7.68 -22.11 12.39
N TYR A 149 7.88 -22.65 13.60
CA TYR A 149 8.97 -23.59 13.89
C TYR A 149 8.57 -24.65 14.92
N ASP A 150 9.23 -25.81 14.87
CA ASP A 150 9.06 -26.89 15.84
C ASP A 150 9.94 -26.63 17.06
N THR A 151 9.33 -26.57 18.25
CA THR A 151 9.99 -26.23 19.51
C THR A 151 10.88 -27.35 20.07
N ALA A 152 10.67 -28.59 19.61
CA ALA A 152 11.46 -29.76 20.01
C ALA A 152 12.59 -30.05 19.02
N LYS A 153 12.47 -29.63 17.76
CA LYS A 153 13.44 -29.93 16.69
C LYS A 153 14.85 -29.42 16.98
N ASN A 154 14.96 -28.22 17.53
CA ASN A 154 16.25 -27.66 17.95
C ASN A 154 16.07 -26.74 19.18
N PRO A 155 16.49 -27.17 20.38
CA PRO A 155 16.34 -26.39 21.60
C PRO A 155 17.05 -25.04 21.56
N ILE A 156 18.23 -24.96 20.92
CA ILE A 156 19.02 -23.72 20.82
C ILE A 156 18.29 -22.69 19.95
N PHE A 157 17.72 -23.12 18.81
CA PHE A 157 16.92 -22.25 17.96
C PHE A 157 15.65 -21.77 18.67
N SER A 158 15.00 -22.66 19.44
CA SER A 158 13.80 -22.32 20.20
C SER A 158 14.09 -21.30 21.30
N GLU A 159 15.21 -21.45 22.01
CA GLU A 159 15.68 -20.48 23.01
C GLU A 159 16.04 -19.14 22.36
N TYR A 160 16.69 -19.17 21.19
CA TYR A 160 16.96 -17.96 20.41
C TYR A 160 15.67 -17.22 20.06
N MET A 161 14.69 -17.91 19.47
CA MET A 161 13.40 -17.31 19.11
C MET A 161 12.68 -16.76 20.34
N ALA A 162 12.66 -17.49 21.46
CA ALA A 162 12.03 -17.04 22.70
C ALA A 162 12.65 -15.73 23.25
N SER A 163 13.94 -15.51 23.03
CA SER A 163 14.67 -14.34 23.54
C SER A 163 14.77 -13.18 22.55
N HIS A 164 14.66 -13.43 21.24
CA HIS A 164 14.95 -12.42 20.21
C HIS A 164 13.77 -12.14 19.26
N TRP A 165 12.61 -12.80 19.39
CA TRP A 165 11.50 -12.58 18.45
C TRP A 165 11.04 -11.12 18.37
N LEU A 166 11.10 -10.37 19.48
CA LEU A 166 10.79 -8.93 19.51
C LEU A 166 11.80 -8.09 18.71
N GLU A 167 13.04 -8.56 18.54
CA GLU A 167 14.05 -7.85 17.73
C GLU A 167 13.74 -7.92 16.24
N LEU A 168 12.85 -8.81 15.82
CA LEU A 168 12.37 -8.91 14.45
C LEU A 168 11.35 -7.79 14.11
N LEU A 169 10.80 -7.08 15.12
CA LEU A 169 9.79 -6.03 14.95
C LEU A 169 10.12 -4.97 13.90
N PRO A 170 11.29 -4.29 13.95
CA PRO A 170 11.59 -3.22 13.01
C PRO A 170 12.08 -3.72 11.64
N MET A 171 12.25 -5.03 11.45
CA MET A 171 12.93 -5.59 10.28
C MET A 171 11.98 -5.82 9.10
N SER A 172 12.52 -5.73 7.88
CA SER A 172 11.79 -6.17 6.70
C SER A 172 11.69 -7.70 6.65
N SER A 173 10.72 -8.25 5.93
CA SER A 173 10.57 -9.70 5.76
C SER A 173 11.83 -10.36 5.17
N THR A 174 12.50 -9.66 4.25
CA THR A 174 13.77 -10.10 3.65
C THR A 174 14.89 -10.15 4.68
N ASP A 175 15.00 -9.13 5.54
CA ASP A 175 16.02 -9.08 6.59
C ASP A 175 15.79 -10.19 7.64
N ILE A 176 14.53 -10.38 8.05
CA ILE A 176 14.13 -11.47 8.96
C ILE A 176 14.54 -12.82 8.37
N TRP A 177 14.21 -13.07 7.09
CA TRP A 177 14.57 -14.30 6.42
C TRP A 177 16.09 -14.54 6.41
N HIS A 178 16.88 -13.51 6.05
CA HIS A 178 18.33 -13.61 6.03
C HIS A 178 18.93 -13.88 7.41
N GLN A 179 18.44 -13.20 8.44
CA GLN A 179 18.88 -13.40 9.82
C GLN A 179 18.59 -14.83 10.29
N LEU A 180 17.35 -15.29 10.13
CA LEU A 180 16.96 -16.63 10.57
C LEU A 180 17.67 -17.73 9.77
N LYS A 181 17.91 -17.53 8.47
CA LYS A 181 18.71 -18.46 7.67
C LYS A 181 20.19 -18.48 8.06
N SER A 182 20.76 -17.35 8.44
CA SER A 182 22.13 -17.29 8.97
C SER A 182 22.27 -18.13 10.24
N ILE A 183 21.29 -18.04 11.13
CA ILE A 183 21.24 -18.83 12.38
C ILE A 183 21.01 -20.31 12.07
N GLU A 184 20.07 -20.65 11.18
CA GLU A 184 19.84 -22.02 10.74
C GLU A 184 21.13 -22.65 10.18
N LYS A 185 21.91 -21.90 9.38
CA LYS A 185 23.19 -22.37 8.84
C LYS A 185 24.21 -22.72 9.94
N GLN A 186 24.21 -21.98 11.05
CA GLN A 186 25.09 -22.23 12.19
C GLN A 186 24.62 -23.44 13.02
N LEU A 187 23.31 -23.64 13.15
CA LEU A 187 22.72 -24.62 14.07
C LEU A 187 22.41 -25.99 13.44
N GLN A 188 22.10 -26.04 12.14
CA GLN A 188 21.77 -27.29 11.46
C GLN A 188 22.92 -27.78 10.59
N PRO A 189 23.37 -29.04 10.70
CA PRO A 189 24.40 -29.58 9.81
C PRO A 189 23.88 -29.78 8.37
N LEU A 190 24.81 -29.88 7.42
CA LEU A 190 24.48 -30.31 6.06
C LEU A 190 24.06 -31.78 6.06
N ASP A 191 22.91 -32.07 5.43
CA ASP A 191 22.58 -33.42 5.00
C ASP A 191 23.62 -33.87 3.98
N GLN A 192 24.50 -34.77 4.41
CA GLN A 192 25.59 -35.29 3.60
C GLN A 192 25.11 -36.11 2.41
N ALA A 193 23.94 -36.76 2.51
CA ALA A 193 23.37 -37.53 1.41
C ALA A 193 22.82 -36.59 0.33
N CYS A 194 22.09 -35.54 0.73
CA CYS A 194 21.68 -34.48 -0.18
C CYS A 194 22.90 -33.79 -0.82
N PHE A 195 23.88 -33.39 0.00
CA PHE A 195 25.04 -32.64 -0.46
C PHE A 195 25.89 -33.43 -1.45
N LYS A 196 26.16 -34.71 -1.19
CA LYS A 196 26.89 -35.57 -2.15
C LYS A 196 26.12 -35.78 -3.46
N ARG A 197 24.80 -35.83 -3.40
CA ARG A 197 23.94 -36.07 -4.57
C ARG A 197 23.84 -34.83 -5.48
N TYR A 198 23.78 -33.64 -4.90
CA TYR A 198 23.47 -32.40 -5.64
C TYR A 198 24.61 -31.37 -5.67
N CYS A 199 25.55 -31.42 -4.73
CA CYS A 199 26.55 -30.37 -4.50
C CYS A 199 28.01 -30.84 -4.69
N ALA A 200 28.25 -32.06 -5.19
CA ALA A 200 29.59 -32.56 -5.42
C ALA A 200 30.37 -31.71 -6.45
N ALA A 201 31.69 -31.63 -6.31
CA ALA A 201 32.55 -30.75 -7.10
C ALA A 201 32.47 -31.01 -8.62
N ASP A 202 32.18 -32.25 -9.02
CA ASP A 202 31.96 -32.69 -10.40
C ASP A 202 30.57 -32.30 -10.96
N LYS A 203 29.65 -31.84 -10.11
CA LYS A 203 28.28 -31.44 -10.45
C LYS A 203 28.06 -29.94 -10.55
N LEU A 204 29.01 -29.12 -10.08
CA LEU A 204 28.90 -27.66 -10.05
C LEU A 204 29.76 -27.02 -11.16
N PRO A 205 29.16 -26.48 -12.25
CA PRO A 205 29.90 -25.81 -13.32
C PRO A 205 30.38 -24.40 -12.91
N THR A 206 31.14 -23.76 -13.80
CA THR A 206 32.05 -22.57 -13.68
C THR A 206 31.63 -21.37 -12.82
N ASN A 207 30.37 -21.27 -12.36
CA ASN A 207 29.93 -20.28 -11.37
C ASN A 207 29.74 -20.96 -10.00
N GLN A 208 30.83 -21.58 -9.52
CA GLN A 208 30.82 -22.56 -8.42
C GLN A 208 30.38 -21.97 -7.08
N GLU A 209 30.75 -20.73 -6.77
CA GLU A 209 30.59 -20.21 -5.41
C GLU A 209 29.13 -19.93 -5.03
N ASN A 210 28.37 -19.28 -5.91
CA ASN A 210 26.95 -18.98 -5.66
C ASN A 210 26.10 -20.25 -5.68
N ARG A 211 26.41 -21.21 -6.57
CA ARG A 211 25.68 -22.48 -6.62
C ARG A 211 26.00 -23.36 -5.42
N LEU A 212 27.25 -23.39 -4.95
CA LEU A 212 27.62 -24.11 -3.74
C LEU A 212 26.87 -23.54 -2.53
N LYS A 213 26.81 -22.21 -2.39
CA LYS A 213 26.04 -21.53 -1.32
C LYS A 213 24.56 -21.90 -1.34
N LEU A 214 23.92 -21.89 -2.51
CA LEU A 214 22.52 -22.31 -2.67
C LEU A 214 22.31 -23.80 -2.37
N CYS A 215 23.25 -24.65 -2.78
CA CYS A 215 23.17 -26.09 -2.57
C CYS A 215 23.34 -26.44 -1.08
N GLU A 216 24.24 -25.74 -0.37
CA GLU A 216 24.37 -25.83 1.08
C GLU A 216 23.10 -25.39 1.83
N LEU A 217 22.35 -24.43 1.30
CA LEU A 217 21.08 -23.99 1.88
C LEU A 217 19.97 -25.04 1.67
N ILE A 218 19.88 -25.60 0.46
CA ILE A 218 18.87 -26.62 0.12
C ILE A 218 19.12 -27.93 0.88
N CYS A 219 20.38 -28.31 1.07
CA CYS A 219 20.75 -29.54 1.76
C CYS A 219 20.83 -29.40 3.28
N ARG A 220 20.21 -28.37 3.87
CA ARG A 220 19.97 -28.31 5.31
C ARG A 220 18.49 -28.54 5.57
N GLU A 221 18.21 -29.30 6.61
CA GLU A 221 16.84 -29.43 7.06
C GLU A 221 16.38 -28.10 7.67
N PRO A 222 15.28 -27.49 7.18
CA PRO A 222 14.87 -26.17 7.63
C PRO A 222 14.41 -26.21 9.10
N LEU A 223 14.72 -25.15 9.85
CA LEU A 223 14.28 -24.97 11.23
C LEU A 223 12.96 -24.22 11.36
N PHE A 224 12.61 -23.45 10.34
CA PHE A 224 11.43 -22.61 10.33
C PHE A 224 10.84 -22.54 8.92
N GLU A 225 9.55 -22.24 8.85
CA GLU A 225 8.86 -21.76 7.67
C GLU A 225 8.53 -20.28 7.84
N LEU A 226 8.77 -19.48 6.82
CA LEU A 226 8.36 -18.08 6.77
C LEU A 226 7.34 -17.91 5.64
N LYS A 227 6.16 -17.40 5.97
CA LYS A 227 5.05 -17.16 5.04
C LYS A 227 4.61 -15.71 5.16
N SER A 228 4.25 -15.11 4.03
CA SER A 228 3.64 -13.78 3.99
C SER A 228 2.30 -13.86 3.27
N SER A 229 1.27 -13.20 3.80
CA SER A 229 -0.04 -13.06 3.18
C SER A 229 -0.57 -11.64 3.33
N VAL A 230 -1.54 -11.26 2.51
CA VAL A 230 -2.27 -9.99 2.60
C VAL A 230 -3.72 -10.29 2.93
N GLU A 231 -4.18 -9.71 4.03
CA GLU A 231 -5.55 -9.80 4.54
C GLU A 231 -6.22 -8.42 4.50
N ILE A 232 -7.54 -8.39 4.42
CA ILE A 232 -8.30 -7.15 4.54
C ILE A 232 -8.70 -6.94 6.01
N SER A 233 -8.52 -5.72 6.53
CA SER A 233 -9.18 -5.27 7.76
C SER A 233 -10.38 -4.38 7.39
N PRO A 234 -11.61 -4.92 7.42
CA PRO A 234 -12.81 -4.15 7.09
C PRO A 234 -12.98 -2.94 7.99
N GLU A 235 -12.67 -3.05 9.28
CA GLU A 235 -12.82 -1.96 10.24
C GLU A 235 -11.92 -0.78 9.89
N ARG A 236 -10.66 -1.06 9.53
CA ARG A 236 -9.71 -0.02 9.09
C ARG A 236 -10.14 0.62 7.77
N PHE A 237 -10.60 -0.20 6.83
CA PHE A 237 -11.11 0.30 5.56
C PHE A 237 -12.30 1.24 5.76
N PHE A 238 -13.30 0.82 6.54
CA PHE A 238 -14.49 1.62 6.79
C PHE A 238 -14.19 2.87 7.62
N HIS A 239 -13.27 2.80 8.60
CA HIS A 239 -12.82 3.98 9.35
C HIS A 239 -12.22 5.03 8.41
N PHE A 240 -11.40 4.60 7.44
CA PHE A 240 -10.86 5.47 6.41
C PHE A 240 -11.94 6.07 5.50
N THR A 241 -12.88 5.27 5.02
CA THR A 241 -13.94 5.79 4.13
C THR A 241 -14.91 6.71 4.87
N ASP A 242 -15.20 6.43 6.14
CA ASP A 242 -16.03 7.27 7.00
C ASP A 242 -15.34 8.60 7.32
N SER A 243 -14.02 8.60 7.54
CA SER A 243 -13.27 9.84 7.73
C SER A 243 -13.28 10.68 6.46
N LEU A 244 -13.14 10.07 5.28
CA LEU A 244 -13.25 10.77 3.99
C LEU A 244 -14.64 11.37 3.76
N ASN A 245 -15.70 10.60 4.01
CA ASN A 245 -17.09 11.04 3.90
C ASN A 245 -17.36 12.24 4.84
N SER A 246 -16.84 12.17 6.07
CA SER A 246 -17.01 13.23 7.08
C SER A 246 -16.20 14.48 6.78
N LEU A 247 -14.98 14.34 6.24
CA LEU A 247 -14.13 15.45 5.85
C LEU A 247 -14.61 16.15 4.57
N THR A 248 -15.31 15.47 3.67
CA THR A 248 -15.62 15.99 2.33
C THR A 248 -17.09 16.42 2.22
N SER A 249 -17.34 17.63 1.71
CA SER A 249 -18.69 18.10 1.42
C SER A 249 -19.41 17.18 0.44
N ALA A 250 -20.74 17.17 0.42
CA ALA A 250 -21.53 16.28 -0.45
C ALA A 250 -21.25 16.50 -1.95
N ASP A 251 -20.91 17.74 -2.33
CA ASP A 251 -20.49 18.19 -3.64
C ASP A 251 -18.96 18.40 -3.73
N GLY A 252 -18.21 17.75 -2.84
CA GLY A 252 -16.76 17.84 -2.77
C GLY A 252 -16.06 16.75 -3.61
N LEU A 253 -14.76 16.93 -3.79
CA LEU A 253 -13.88 16.00 -4.49
C LEU A 253 -12.84 15.43 -3.53
N ILE A 254 -12.67 14.10 -3.56
CA ILE A 254 -11.50 13.42 -3.00
C ILE A 254 -10.50 13.19 -4.14
N PHE A 255 -9.26 13.65 -3.98
CA PHE A 255 -8.22 13.48 -4.97
C PHE A 255 -7.05 12.69 -4.40
N PHE A 256 -6.66 11.59 -5.05
CA PHE A 256 -5.48 10.81 -4.70
C PHE A 256 -4.32 11.14 -5.63
N GLY A 257 -3.47 12.08 -5.23
CA GLY A 257 -2.21 12.41 -5.88
C GLY A 257 -1.13 11.37 -5.57
N ALA A 258 -1.23 10.22 -6.25
CA ALA A 258 -0.29 9.10 -6.13
C ALA A 258 -0.20 8.34 -7.46
N CYS A 259 0.77 7.43 -7.59
CA CYS A 259 0.89 6.57 -8.76
C CYS A 259 -0.26 5.55 -8.83
N ASN A 260 -0.93 5.46 -9.98
CA ASN A 260 -1.90 4.43 -10.34
C ASN A 260 -3.24 4.29 -9.58
N PRO A 261 -3.74 5.19 -8.70
CA PRO A 261 -5.03 4.96 -8.03
C PRO A 261 -6.21 4.92 -9.01
N GLY A 262 -6.08 5.56 -10.18
CA GLY A 262 -7.06 5.52 -11.26
C GLY A 262 -6.87 4.35 -12.23
N SER A 263 -5.78 3.60 -12.13
CA SER A 263 -5.46 2.52 -13.07
C SER A 263 -6.13 1.22 -12.65
N ALA A 264 -6.59 0.45 -13.64
CA ALA A 264 -6.99 -0.93 -13.39
C ALA A 264 -5.75 -1.79 -13.11
N ALA A 265 -5.81 -2.59 -12.05
CA ALA A 265 -4.71 -3.51 -11.73
C ALA A 265 -4.74 -4.76 -12.63
N PRO A 266 -3.59 -5.43 -12.82
CA PRO A 266 -3.55 -6.74 -13.46
C PRO A 266 -4.43 -7.75 -12.71
N LYS A 267 -5.21 -8.56 -13.44
CA LYS A 267 -6.00 -9.63 -12.84
C LYS A 267 -5.07 -10.76 -12.39
N SER A 268 -4.90 -10.96 -11.08
CA SER A 268 -4.29 -12.17 -10.50
C SER A 268 -5.39 -13.14 -10.02
N ILE A 269 -5.11 -14.45 -10.09
CA ILE A 269 -6.00 -15.46 -9.51
C ILE A 269 -5.70 -15.51 -8.02
N ILE A 270 -6.61 -14.96 -7.22
CA ILE A 270 -6.44 -14.84 -5.78
C ILE A 270 -7.05 -16.07 -5.09
N ALA A 271 -6.36 -16.61 -4.08
CA ALA A 271 -6.90 -17.69 -3.25
C ALA A 271 -8.11 -17.20 -2.44
N LYS A 272 -8.98 -18.13 -2.05
CA LYS A 272 -10.17 -17.79 -1.25
C LYS A 272 -9.73 -17.15 0.08
N ASP A 273 -10.30 -15.98 0.39
CA ASP A 273 -10.05 -15.18 1.61
C ASP A 273 -8.69 -14.46 1.67
N GLU A 274 -7.91 -14.47 0.60
CA GLU A 274 -6.75 -13.59 0.41
C GLU A 274 -7.15 -12.46 -0.56
N THR A 275 -6.50 -11.29 -0.48
CA THR A 275 -6.49 -10.36 -1.61
C THR A 275 -5.19 -9.60 -1.65
N GLU A 276 -4.60 -9.46 -2.84
CA GLU A 276 -3.46 -8.58 -3.05
C GLU A 276 -3.90 -7.11 -3.12
N LEU A 277 -5.18 -6.83 -3.43
CA LEU A 277 -5.70 -5.49 -3.70
C LEU A 277 -7.13 -5.31 -3.15
N LEU A 278 -7.42 -4.22 -2.45
CA LEU A 278 -8.76 -3.89 -1.94
C LEU A 278 -9.79 -3.74 -3.06
N ILE A 279 -9.41 -3.31 -4.26
CA ILE A 279 -10.35 -3.19 -5.39
C ILE A 279 -11.06 -4.51 -5.74
N ASN A 280 -10.46 -5.65 -5.42
CA ASN A 280 -11.04 -6.97 -5.64
C ASN A 280 -11.95 -7.43 -4.48
N SER A 281 -12.00 -6.65 -3.40
CA SER A 281 -12.82 -6.94 -2.23
C SER A 281 -14.31 -6.80 -2.51
N THR A 282 -15.10 -7.67 -1.89
CA THR A 282 -16.57 -7.56 -1.90
C THR A 282 -17.11 -6.61 -0.82
N LEU A 283 -16.26 -6.00 0.03
CA LEU A 283 -16.68 -5.14 1.15
C LEU A 283 -17.63 -4.01 0.72
N ALA A 284 -17.44 -3.48 -0.48
CA ALA A 284 -18.21 -2.39 -1.04
C ALA A 284 -19.08 -2.79 -2.25
N GLY A 285 -19.38 -4.09 -2.40
CA GLY A 285 -20.08 -4.61 -3.57
C GLY A 285 -19.22 -4.70 -4.83
N GLY A 286 -17.89 -4.75 -4.67
CA GLY A 286 -16.91 -4.98 -5.73
C GLY A 286 -16.97 -6.38 -6.36
N PRO A 287 -16.06 -6.69 -7.31
CA PRO A 287 -14.83 -5.96 -7.60
C PRO A 287 -15.05 -4.62 -8.32
N HIS A 288 -14.20 -3.64 -8.02
CA HIS A 288 -14.18 -2.32 -8.63
C HIS A 288 -13.09 -2.22 -9.71
N LEU A 289 -13.29 -1.31 -10.68
CA LEU A 289 -12.35 -1.13 -11.80
C LEU A 289 -11.00 -0.54 -11.37
N SER A 290 -10.98 0.32 -10.35
CA SER A 290 -9.78 0.94 -9.80
C SER A 290 -10.05 1.44 -8.38
N TYR A 291 -9.00 1.87 -7.67
CA TYR A 291 -9.11 2.34 -6.30
C TYR A 291 -10.03 3.55 -6.17
N VAL A 292 -10.02 4.47 -7.14
CA VAL A 292 -10.95 5.61 -7.15
C VAL A 292 -12.42 5.19 -7.25
N HIS A 293 -12.75 4.08 -7.93
CA HIS A 293 -14.12 3.57 -7.99
C HIS A 293 -14.54 2.93 -6.67
N LEU A 294 -13.64 2.19 -6.04
CA LEU A 294 -13.85 1.64 -4.70
C LEU A 294 -14.15 2.76 -3.71
N VAL A 295 -13.27 3.77 -3.62
CA VAL A 295 -13.43 4.89 -2.68
C VAL A 295 -14.64 5.75 -3.02
N SER A 296 -14.91 6.00 -4.31
CA SER A 296 -16.09 6.77 -4.70
C SER A 296 -17.39 6.10 -4.26
N THR A 297 -17.46 4.77 -4.39
CA THR A 297 -18.62 3.98 -3.95
C THR A 297 -18.74 3.98 -2.42
N THR A 298 -17.63 3.85 -1.69
CA THR A 298 -17.66 3.67 -0.23
C THR A 298 -17.78 4.96 0.55
N ALA A 299 -17.11 6.02 0.12
CA ALA A 299 -17.20 7.33 0.74
C ALA A 299 -18.43 8.12 0.26
N ASP A 300 -19.16 7.62 -0.74
CA ASP A 300 -20.26 8.32 -1.42
C ASP A 300 -19.86 9.73 -1.86
N ARG A 301 -18.67 9.84 -2.48
CA ARG A 301 -18.11 11.10 -2.98
C ARG A 301 -17.50 10.94 -4.36
N ILE A 302 -17.44 12.05 -5.10
CA ILE A 302 -16.66 12.09 -6.34
C ILE A 302 -15.19 11.91 -5.96
N THR A 303 -14.54 10.95 -6.60
CA THR A 303 -13.14 10.61 -6.33
C THR A 303 -12.35 10.64 -7.62
N ALA A 304 -11.15 11.21 -7.58
CA ALA A 304 -10.25 11.26 -8.72
C ALA A 304 -8.83 10.81 -8.37
N GLY A 305 -8.11 10.33 -9.37
CA GLY A 305 -6.74 9.86 -9.21
C GLY A 305 -6.04 9.55 -10.54
N PRO A 306 -4.71 9.67 -10.62
CA PRO A 306 -3.96 9.44 -11.84
C PRO A 306 -4.05 8.02 -12.40
N ILE A 307 -3.99 7.93 -13.73
CA ILE A 307 -3.75 6.71 -14.49
C ILE A 307 -2.27 6.70 -14.88
N GLY A 308 -1.53 5.68 -14.48
CA GLY A 308 -0.08 5.62 -14.65
C GLY A 308 0.72 6.22 -13.49
N GLU A 309 2.02 6.32 -13.72
CA GLU A 309 2.97 6.95 -12.80
C GLU A 309 2.70 8.46 -12.66
N SER A 310 3.04 9.02 -11.50
CA SER A 310 2.92 10.46 -11.25
C SER A 310 4.02 10.93 -10.32
N SER A 311 4.83 11.86 -10.81
CA SER A 311 5.79 12.61 -10.01
C SER A 311 5.09 13.70 -9.18
N ALA A 312 5.84 14.35 -8.28
CA ALA A 312 5.35 15.49 -7.51
C ALA A 312 4.82 16.63 -8.40
N ASP A 313 5.51 16.92 -9.51
CA ASP A 313 5.12 17.97 -10.45
C ASP A 313 3.86 17.56 -11.24
N ASP A 314 3.75 16.29 -11.63
CA ASP A 314 2.55 15.77 -12.31
C ASP A 314 1.31 15.89 -11.44
N ILE A 315 1.43 15.64 -10.12
CA ILE A 315 0.32 15.80 -9.18
C ILE A 315 -0.19 17.25 -9.18
N VAL A 316 0.73 18.22 -9.09
CA VAL A 316 0.38 19.64 -9.12
C VAL A 316 -0.26 20.02 -10.45
N GLU A 317 0.37 19.65 -11.58
CA GLU A 317 -0.11 19.99 -12.92
C GLU A 317 -1.52 19.44 -13.18
N ARG A 318 -1.79 18.20 -12.75
CA ARG A 318 -3.10 17.55 -12.91
C ARG A 318 -4.18 18.28 -12.13
N ILE A 319 -3.94 18.64 -10.87
CA ILE A 319 -4.91 19.35 -10.05
C ILE A 319 -5.15 20.76 -10.60
N VAL A 320 -4.09 21.49 -10.96
CA VAL A 320 -4.21 22.82 -11.56
C VAL A 320 -5.01 22.75 -12.87
N SER A 321 -4.73 21.75 -13.71
CA SER A 321 -5.44 21.51 -14.96
C SER A 321 -6.92 21.16 -14.72
N PHE A 322 -7.20 20.34 -13.72
CA PHE A 322 -8.57 19.99 -13.30
C PHE A 322 -9.36 21.22 -12.87
N GLU A 323 -8.83 22.00 -11.93
CA GLU A 323 -9.52 23.20 -11.43
C GLU A 323 -9.63 24.31 -12.48
N SER A 324 -8.74 24.30 -13.48
CA SER A 324 -8.77 25.21 -14.63
C SER A 324 -9.67 24.73 -15.77
N ASN A 325 -10.41 23.62 -15.57
CA ASN A 325 -11.33 23.04 -16.56
C ASN A 325 -10.63 22.65 -17.90
N HIS A 326 -9.36 22.25 -17.83
CA HIS A 326 -8.64 21.67 -18.98
C HIS A 326 -9.03 20.20 -19.19
N SER A 327 -8.65 19.64 -20.34
CA SER A 327 -8.86 18.21 -20.64
C SER A 327 -8.05 17.33 -19.70
N GLN A 328 -8.69 16.29 -19.14
CA GLN A 328 -8.12 15.47 -18.07
C GLN A 328 -7.47 14.19 -18.60
N ARG A 329 -6.37 14.36 -19.33
CA ARG A 329 -5.61 13.21 -19.84
C ARG A 329 -4.91 12.49 -18.69
N PHE A 330 -5.14 11.18 -18.58
CA PHE A 330 -4.60 10.26 -17.59
C PHE A 330 -5.08 10.52 -16.17
N LEU A 331 -6.31 11.02 -16.03
CA LEU A 331 -6.99 11.13 -14.75
C LEU A 331 -8.26 10.29 -14.80
N CYS A 332 -8.43 9.43 -13.79
CA CYS A 332 -9.68 8.74 -13.57
C CYS A 332 -10.55 9.56 -12.62
N ILE A 333 -11.83 9.75 -12.95
CA ILE A 333 -12.80 10.44 -12.09
C ILE A 333 -14.03 9.53 -11.98
N ALA A 334 -14.32 9.09 -10.76
CA ALA A 334 -15.46 8.24 -10.43
C ALA A 334 -16.48 9.05 -9.61
N ALA A 335 -17.75 8.86 -9.93
CA ALA A 335 -18.88 9.33 -9.11
C ALA A 335 -19.53 8.11 -8.43
N PRO A 336 -20.22 8.27 -7.27
CA PRO A 336 -20.67 7.13 -6.46
C PRO A 336 -21.57 6.11 -7.17
N ALA A 337 -22.27 6.54 -8.22
CA ALA A 337 -23.16 5.69 -9.02
C ALA A 337 -22.48 5.07 -10.27
N ALA A 338 -21.21 5.41 -10.54
CA ALA A 338 -20.44 4.84 -11.64
C ALA A 338 -19.85 3.50 -11.20
N LYS A 339 -20.42 2.40 -11.70
CA LYS A 339 -19.94 1.03 -11.45
C LYS A 339 -18.81 0.65 -12.39
#